data_AF-A0A067FJ47-F1
#
_entry.id   AF-A0A067FJ47-F1
#
_cell.length_a   1.000
_cell.length_b   1.000
_cell.length_c   1.000
_cell.angle_alpha   90.00
_cell.angle_beta   90.00
_cell.angle_gamma   90.00
#
_symmetry.space_group_name_H-M   'P 1'
#
loop_
_entity.id
_entity.type
_entity.pdbx_description
1 polymer ?
#
loop_
_entity_poly.entity_id
_entity_poly.type
_entity_poly.pdbx_seq_one_letter_code
_entity_poly.pdbx_strand_id
1 'polypeptide(L)'
;MNLDGETNLKLKRSLEATNHLRDEESFQKFTAVIKCEDPNERLYSFVGTLQYEGKQYPLSPQQILLRDSKLKNTDYVYGVVVFTGHDTKVMQNATDPPSKRSKIERKMDKIVYLLFSTLILISSTGSVFFGIETKRDIDGGKIRRWYLQPDDATVFYDPRRAPLAAFLHFLTGLMLYGYLIPISLYISIEIVKVLQSVFINHDRDMYYEDTDKPARARTSNLNEELGQVDTILSDKTGTLTCNSMEFVKCSVAGVAYGRVMTEVERTLAKRKGERTFEVDDSQTDAPGLNGNIVESGKSVKGFNFRDERIMNGQWVNEPHSDVIQKFFRVLAICHTAIPDVNEETGEISYEAESPDEAAFVIAAREVGFQFFGSSQTSISLHELDPVSGQKVN
;
A
#
# COMPACT_ATOMS: atom_id res chain seq x y z
N MET A 1 -2.48 7.14 -9.09
CA MET A 1 -3.39 6.61 -8.06
C MET A 1 -2.79 6.71 -6.65
N ASN A 2 -2.04 7.78 -6.36
CA ASN A 2 -1.25 7.86 -5.12
C ASN A 2 -1.66 9.00 -4.18
N LEU A 3 -2.60 9.86 -4.56
CA LEU A 3 -2.82 11.14 -3.87
C LEU A 3 -4.13 11.22 -3.09
N ASP A 4 -5.23 10.67 -3.63
CA ASP A 4 -6.58 10.86 -3.08
C ASP A 4 -7.45 9.59 -3.09
N GLY A 5 -6.89 8.43 -3.47
CA GLY A 5 -7.62 7.16 -3.47
C GLY A 5 -8.77 7.08 -4.49
N GLU A 6 -8.90 8.07 -5.38
CA GLU A 6 -9.87 8.06 -6.47
C GLU A 6 -9.40 7.13 -7.59
N THR A 7 -10.35 6.37 -8.15
CA THR A 7 -10.11 5.38 -9.21
C THR A 7 -10.20 5.98 -10.62
N ASN A 8 -11.00 7.02 -10.76
CA ASN A 8 -11.28 7.67 -12.04
C ASN A 8 -10.09 8.53 -12.49
N LEU A 9 -9.90 8.61 -13.80
CA LEU A 9 -8.97 9.54 -14.40
C LEU A 9 -9.49 10.97 -14.18
N LYS A 10 -8.57 11.91 -13.92
CA LYS A 10 -8.91 13.32 -13.72
C LYS A 10 -8.63 14.08 -14.99
N LEU A 11 -9.67 14.64 -15.60
CA LEU A 11 -9.51 15.51 -16.75
C LEU A 11 -8.70 16.76 -16.39
N LYS A 12 -7.60 16.98 -17.13
CA LYS A 12 -6.74 18.16 -17.03
C LYS A 12 -6.81 18.90 -18.36
N ARG A 13 -6.95 20.23 -18.30
CA ARG A 13 -7.14 21.06 -19.50
C ARG A 13 -6.09 22.15 -19.52
N SER A 14 -5.43 22.34 -20.66
CA SER A 14 -4.52 23.46 -20.89
C SER A 14 -5.30 24.77 -21.03
N LEU A 15 -4.59 25.90 -20.90
CA LEU A 15 -5.18 27.20 -21.21
C LEU A 15 -5.43 27.33 -22.72
N GLU A 16 -6.59 27.86 -23.10
CA GLU A 16 -6.93 28.09 -24.51
C GLU A 16 -5.94 29.05 -25.18
N ALA A 17 -5.42 30.02 -24.41
CA ALA A 17 -4.41 30.97 -24.87
C ALA A 17 -3.11 30.32 -25.36
N THR A 18 -2.76 29.13 -24.84
CA THR A 18 -1.51 28.43 -25.18
C THR A 18 -1.73 27.26 -26.16
N ASN A 19 -2.96 27.01 -26.62
CA ASN A 19 -3.29 25.84 -27.45
C ASN A 19 -2.68 25.88 -28.87
N HIS A 20 -2.27 27.07 -29.32
CA HIS A 20 -1.59 27.26 -30.61
C HIS A 20 -0.11 26.86 -30.58
N LEU A 21 0.48 26.69 -29.38
CA LEU A 21 1.87 26.32 -29.19
C LEU A 21 2.00 24.80 -29.27
N ARG A 22 2.32 24.28 -30.46
CA ARG A 22 2.49 22.83 -30.69
C ARG A 22 3.91 22.44 -31.06
N ASP A 23 4.66 23.36 -31.66
CA ASP A 23 5.98 23.10 -32.22
C ASP A 23 7.10 23.70 -31.36
N GLU A 24 8.27 23.06 -31.36
CA GLU A 24 9.46 23.51 -30.62
C GLU A 24 9.87 24.96 -30.95
N GLU A 25 9.76 25.37 -32.22
CA GLU A 25 10.06 26.73 -32.65
C GLU A 25 9.13 27.78 -32.01
N SER A 26 7.87 27.40 -31.77
CA SER A 26 6.89 28.26 -31.12
C SER A 26 7.23 28.43 -29.64
N PHE A 27 7.72 27.38 -28.97
CA PHE A 27 8.16 27.44 -27.58
C PHE A 27 9.41 28.29 -27.39
N GLN A 28 10.34 28.32 -28.37
CA GLN A 28 11.53 29.16 -28.27
C GLN A 28 11.22 30.67 -28.26
N LYS A 29 10.13 31.08 -28.94
CA LYS A 29 9.68 32.49 -29.00
C LYS A 29 8.69 32.82 -27.88
N PHE A 30 8.18 31.81 -27.18
CA PHE A 30 7.17 31.99 -26.15
C PHE A 30 7.79 32.62 -24.90
N THR A 31 7.24 33.76 -24.48
CA THR A 31 7.61 34.44 -23.24
C THR A 31 6.36 34.77 -22.45
N ALA A 32 6.27 34.29 -21.23
CA ALA A 32 5.17 34.56 -20.31
C ALA A 32 5.66 34.56 -18.86
N VAL A 33 4.88 35.17 -17.97
CA VAL A 33 5.19 35.23 -16.53
C VAL A 33 4.06 34.57 -15.75
N ILE A 34 4.37 33.53 -14.97
CA ILE A 34 3.42 32.91 -14.05
C ILE A 34 3.60 33.53 -12.67
N LYS A 35 2.51 34.01 -12.08
CA LYS A 35 2.44 34.43 -10.68
C LYS A 35 1.53 33.46 -9.94
N CYS A 36 1.99 32.86 -8.87
CA CYS A 36 1.20 31.91 -8.08
C CYS A 36 1.37 32.18 -6.58
N GLU A 37 0.50 31.55 -5.79
CA GLU A 37 0.63 31.49 -4.34
C GLU A 37 1.88 30.72 -3.89
N ASP A 38 2.24 30.87 -2.61
CA ASP A 38 3.29 30.10 -1.97
C ASP A 38 2.94 28.59 -1.89
N PRO A 39 3.95 27.71 -1.85
CA PRO A 39 3.73 26.27 -1.71
C PRO A 39 2.84 25.94 -0.50
N ASN A 40 1.82 25.10 -0.72
CA ASN A 40 0.90 24.66 0.31
C ASN A 40 0.53 23.18 0.18
N GLU A 41 0.01 22.59 1.26
CA GLU A 41 -0.34 21.17 1.34
C GLU A 41 -1.72 20.83 0.74
N ARG A 42 -2.53 21.83 0.36
CA ARG A 42 -3.93 21.59 -0.07
C ARG A 42 -3.96 21.06 -1.51
N LEU A 43 -4.23 19.77 -1.67
CA LEU A 43 -4.23 19.10 -2.99
C LEU A 43 -5.15 19.79 -4.01
N TYR A 44 -6.37 20.14 -3.61
CA TYR A 44 -7.43 20.65 -4.49
C TYR A 44 -7.48 22.17 -4.66
N SER A 45 -6.55 22.92 -4.07
CA SER A 45 -6.53 24.38 -4.15
C SER A 45 -5.27 24.85 -4.86
N PHE A 46 -5.42 25.59 -5.95
CA PHE A 46 -4.28 26.23 -6.60
C PHE A 46 -4.74 27.58 -7.14
N VAL A 47 -4.05 28.64 -6.76
CA VAL A 47 -4.30 29.99 -7.24
C VAL A 47 -3.05 30.52 -7.95
N GLY A 48 -3.19 30.76 -9.25
CA GLY A 48 -2.17 31.43 -10.03
C GLY A 48 -2.74 32.20 -11.20
N THR A 49 -1.89 33.00 -11.84
CA THR A 49 -2.22 33.82 -12.99
C THR A 49 -1.06 33.77 -13.98
N LEU A 50 -1.35 33.36 -15.21
CA LEU A 50 -0.44 33.48 -16.35
C LEU A 50 -0.60 34.88 -16.96
N GLN A 51 0.49 35.62 -17.03
CA GLN A 51 0.59 36.88 -17.76
C GLN A 51 1.23 36.63 -19.11
N TYR A 52 0.45 36.75 -20.19
CA TYR A 52 0.88 36.50 -21.56
C TYR A 52 0.25 37.54 -22.49
N GLU A 53 1.08 38.15 -23.36
CA GLU A 53 0.66 39.22 -24.31
C GLU A 53 -0.14 40.36 -23.67
N GLY A 54 0.23 40.77 -22.45
CA GLY A 54 -0.44 41.84 -21.71
C GLY A 54 -1.81 41.46 -21.15
N LYS A 55 -2.27 40.21 -21.34
CA LYS A 55 -3.49 39.66 -20.74
C LYS A 55 -3.17 38.76 -19.56
N GLN A 56 -4.12 38.66 -18.63
CA GLN A 56 -4.03 37.81 -17.45
C GLN A 56 -5.02 36.65 -17.58
N TYR A 57 -4.53 35.43 -17.45
CA TYR A 57 -5.32 34.22 -17.49
C TYR A 57 -5.23 33.50 -16.13
N PRO A 58 -6.35 33.26 -15.43
CA PRO A 58 -6.33 32.56 -14.15
C PRO A 58 -5.97 31.08 -14.37
N LEU A 59 -5.17 30.55 -13.46
CA LEU A 59 -4.81 29.13 -13.37
C LEU A 59 -5.61 28.51 -12.22
N SER A 60 -6.32 27.42 -12.51
CA SER A 60 -7.08 26.65 -11.53
C SER A 60 -6.48 25.24 -11.38
N PRO A 61 -6.98 24.42 -10.44
CA PRO A 61 -6.50 23.05 -10.26
C PRO A 61 -6.62 22.15 -11.50
N GLN A 62 -7.39 22.53 -12.53
CA GLN A 62 -7.46 21.79 -13.80
C GLN A 62 -6.20 21.95 -14.66
N GLN A 63 -5.43 23.04 -14.50
CA GLN A 63 -4.21 23.33 -15.26
C GLN A 63 -2.93 22.85 -14.57
N ILE A 64 -3.01 22.41 -13.30
CA ILE A 64 -1.85 21.93 -12.54
C ILE A 64 -1.75 20.41 -12.57
N LEU A 65 -0.54 19.91 -12.84
CA LEU A 65 -0.18 18.50 -12.73
C LEU A 65 0.66 18.29 -11.48
N LEU A 66 0.29 17.32 -10.65
CA LEU A 66 0.99 17.03 -9.39
C LEU A 66 2.06 15.94 -9.61
N ARG A 67 3.16 16.01 -8.87
CA ARG A 67 4.37 15.14 -9.00
C ARG A 67 4.07 13.64 -9.13
N ASP A 68 3.14 13.11 -8.35
CA ASP A 68 2.83 11.67 -8.30
C ASP A 68 1.62 11.28 -9.18
N SER A 69 1.21 12.17 -10.07
CA SER A 69 0.20 11.88 -11.10
C SER A 69 0.83 11.09 -12.24
N LYS A 70 0.09 10.13 -12.80
CA LYS A 70 0.50 9.39 -14.00
C LYS A 70 -0.34 9.87 -15.18
N LEU A 71 0.31 10.22 -16.28
CA LEU A 71 -0.38 10.56 -17.53
C LEU A 71 -1.01 9.30 -18.12
N LYS A 72 -2.25 9.42 -18.60
CA LYS A 72 -3.06 8.35 -19.21
C LYS A 72 -3.90 8.93 -20.34
N ASN A 73 -4.17 8.14 -21.37
CA ASN A 73 -5.00 8.47 -22.53
C ASN A 73 -4.53 9.74 -23.27
N THR A 74 -3.23 10.03 -23.23
CA THR A 74 -2.59 11.16 -23.92
C THR A 74 -1.11 10.86 -24.11
N ASP A 75 -0.59 11.05 -25.33
CA ASP A 75 0.79 10.70 -25.68
C ASP A 75 1.83 11.56 -24.98
N TYR A 76 1.62 12.89 -25.01
CA TYR A 76 2.54 13.85 -24.41
C TYR A 76 1.82 15.12 -23.97
N VAL A 77 2.46 15.86 -23.05
CA VAL A 77 1.99 17.16 -22.57
C VAL A 77 3.19 18.09 -22.46
N TYR A 78 3.03 19.33 -22.94
CA TYR A 78 3.98 20.42 -22.67
C TYR A 78 3.53 21.19 -21.43
N GLY A 79 4.48 21.44 -20.51
CA GLY A 79 4.18 22.12 -19.26
C GLY A 79 5.40 22.86 -18.70
N VAL A 80 5.14 23.76 -17.76
CA VAL A 80 6.16 24.50 -17.02
C VAL A 80 6.16 24.04 -15.58
N VAL A 81 7.35 23.79 -15.03
CA VAL A 81 7.50 23.38 -13.63
C VAL A 81 7.38 24.60 -12.73
N VAL A 82 6.34 24.62 -11.89
CA VAL A 82 6.07 25.72 -10.93
C VAL A 82 6.72 25.44 -9.57
N PHE A 83 6.62 24.21 -9.07
CA PHE A 83 7.18 23.81 -7.77
C PHE A 83 8.12 22.62 -7.93
N THR A 84 9.21 22.60 -7.16
CA THR A 84 10.23 21.53 -7.21
C THR A 84 10.57 21.00 -5.82
N GLY A 85 11.04 19.76 -5.74
CA GLY A 85 11.51 19.16 -4.48
C GLY A 85 10.44 19.19 -3.37
N HIS A 86 10.79 19.81 -2.24
CA HIS A 86 9.94 19.92 -1.07
C HIS A 86 8.77 20.91 -1.23
N ASP A 87 8.81 21.79 -2.24
CA ASP A 87 7.71 22.72 -2.52
C ASP A 87 6.52 22.02 -3.20
N THR A 88 6.71 20.80 -3.68
CA THR A 88 5.62 20.01 -4.25
C THR A 88 4.62 19.62 -3.16
N LYS A 89 3.31 19.72 -3.45
CA LYS A 89 2.24 19.45 -2.48
C LYS A 89 2.33 18.08 -1.80
N VAL A 90 2.84 17.09 -2.53
CA VAL A 90 3.02 15.72 -2.01
C VAL A 90 4.08 15.70 -0.90
N MET A 91 5.18 16.42 -1.10
CA MET A 91 6.25 16.52 -0.11
C MET A 91 5.86 17.41 1.07
N GLN A 92 5.02 18.43 0.86
CA GLN A 92 4.45 19.23 1.94
C GLN A 92 3.53 18.40 2.86
N ASN A 93 2.79 17.42 2.30
CA ASN A 93 2.00 16.47 3.09
C ASN A 93 2.83 15.29 3.65
N ALA A 94 4.08 15.13 3.20
CA ALA A 94 4.92 14.03 3.66
C ALA A 94 5.43 14.34 5.08
N THR A 95 5.10 13.48 6.03
CA THR A 95 5.65 13.57 7.38
C THR A 95 7.05 12.94 7.39
N ASP A 96 8.03 13.64 7.99
CA ASP A 96 9.35 13.07 8.19
C ASP A 96 9.27 11.73 8.94
N PRO A 97 9.94 10.67 8.44
CA PRO A 97 9.81 9.35 9.03
C PRO A 97 10.35 9.38 10.47
N PRO A 98 9.50 9.12 11.49
CA PRO A 98 9.97 9.11 12.86
C PRO A 98 10.91 7.92 13.10
N SER A 99 11.89 8.08 13.98
CA SER A 99 12.67 6.95 14.48
C SER A 99 11.75 6.02 15.27
N LYS A 100 11.47 4.84 14.70
CA LYS A 100 10.63 3.83 15.33
C LYS A 100 11.48 3.00 16.30
N ARG A 101 11.06 2.94 17.56
CA ARG A 101 11.63 2.07 18.61
C ARG A 101 10.58 1.11 19.11
N SER A 102 10.99 -0.13 19.35
CA SER A 102 10.11 -1.21 19.83
C SER A 102 9.70 -1.00 21.29
N LYS A 103 8.52 -1.49 21.68
CA LYS A 103 8.09 -1.53 23.08
C LYS A 103 8.98 -2.47 23.88
N ILE A 104 9.51 -3.53 23.27
CA ILE A 104 10.45 -4.45 23.92
C ILE A 104 11.74 -3.73 24.28
N GLU A 105 12.29 -2.90 23.38
CA GLU A 105 13.47 -2.08 23.66
C GLU A 105 13.23 -1.16 24.87
N ARG A 106 12.09 -0.45 24.89
CA ARG A 106 11.74 0.42 26.03
C ARG A 106 11.58 -0.35 27.35
N LYS A 107 11.08 -1.60 27.31
CA LYS A 107 10.98 -2.46 28.49
C LYS A 107 12.35 -2.94 28.94
N MET A 108 13.22 -3.30 28.00
CA MET A 108 14.59 -3.71 28.28
C MET A 108 15.36 -2.58 28.96
N ASP A 109 15.27 -1.34 28.46
CA ASP A 109 15.88 -0.17 29.09
C ASP A 109 15.45 -0.03 30.57
N LYS A 110 14.16 -0.19 30.85
CA LYS A 110 13.64 -0.17 32.23
C LYS A 110 14.23 -1.27 33.11
N ILE A 111 14.38 -2.48 32.59
CA ILE A 111 15.01 -3.60 33.31
C ILE A 111 16.49 -3.28 33.57
N VAL A 112 17.21 -2.75 32.58
CA VAL A 112 18.62 -2.36 32.73
C VAL A 112 18.79 -1.28 33.80
N TYR A 113 17.92 -0.25 33.83
CA TYR A 113 17.95 0.76 34.88
C TYR A 113 17.68 0.18 36.28
N LEU A 114 16.78 -0.79 36.39
CA LEU A 114 16.50 -1.49 37.64
C LEU A 114 17.71 -2.34 38.10
N LEU A 115 18.35 -3.07 37.19
CA LEU A 115 19.56 -3.85 37.48
C LEU A 115 20.73 -2.95 37.88
N PHE A 116 20.95 -1.84 37.17
CA PHE A 116 21.99 -0.86 37.49
C PHE A 116 21.77 -0.22 38.87
N SER A 117 20.53 0.11 39.19
CA SER A 117 20.16 0.64 40.51
C SER A 117 20.40 -0.36 41.63
N THR A 118 20.08 -1.64 41.39
CA THR A 118 20.35 -2.75 42.33
C THR A 118 21.85 -2.98 42.52
N LEU A 119 22.63 -2.89 41.43
CA LEU A 119 24.10 -2.98 41.45
C LEU A 119 24.73 -1.89 42.33
N ILE A 120 24.29 -0.63 42.16
CA ILE A 120 24.75 0.49 42.98
C ILE A 120 24.38 0.25 44.46
N LEU A 121 23.17 -0.24 44.73
CA LEU A 121 22.69 -0.50 46.10
C LEU A 121 23.54 -1.57 46.80
N ILE A 122 23.79 -2.70 46.15
CA ILE A 122 24.61 -3.80 46.71
C ILE A 122 26.06 -3.35 46.91
N SER A 123 26.63 -2.64 45.93
CA SER A 123 28.01 -2.16 46.02
C SER A 123 28.17 -1.08 47.11
N SER A 124 27.18 -0.21 47.26
CA SER A 124 27.15 0.84 48.29
C SER A 124 27.00 0.25 49.69
N THR A 125 26.04 -0.67 49.90
CA THR A 125 25.85 -1.34 51.20
C THR A 125 27.07 -2.15 51.61
N GLY A 126 27.67 -2.89 50.67
CA GLY A 126 28.94 -3.61 50.89
C GLY A 126 30.10 -2.69 51.23
N SER A 127 30.24 -1.56 50.53
CA SER A 127 31.26 -0.53 50.79
C SER A 127 31.09 0.11 52.18
N VAL A 128 29.87 0.46 52.58
CA VAL A 128 29.58 1.02 53.90
C VAL A 128 29.95 0.01 54.99
N PHE A 129 29.54 -1.25 54.86
CA PHE A 129 29.87 -2.30 55.82
C PHE A 129 31.39 -2.52 55.91
N PHE A 130 32.06 -2.62 54.76
CA PHE A 130 33.51 -2.76 54.68
C PHE A 130 34.24 -1.58 55.33
N GLY A 131 33.79 -0.35 55.09
CA GLY A 131 34.37 0.86 55.68
C GLY A 131 34.21 0.94 57.20
N ILE A 132 33.04 0.55 57.72
CA ILE A 132 32.79 0.48 59.16
C ILE A 132 33.69 -0.59 59.80
N GLU A 133 33.75 -1.79 59.22
CA GLU A 133 34.56 -2.89 59.76
C GLU A 133 36.06 -2.55 59.71
N THR A 134 36.54 -1.97 58.61
CA THR A 134 37.94 -1.54 58.44
C THR A 134 38.32 -0.45 59.45
N LYS A 135 37.41 0.48 59.78
CA LYS A 135 37.63 1.47 60.84
C LYS A 135 37.72 0.83 62.24
N ARG A 136 36.96 -0.24 62.49
CA ARG A 136 36.94 -0.97 63.77
C ARG A 136 38.13 -1.89 63.98
N ASP A 137 38.89 -2.20 62.93
CA ASP A 137 40.09 -3.02 63.02
C ASP A 137 41.26 -2.32 63.74
N ILE A 138 41.22 -0.97 63.86
CA ILE A 138 42.08 -0.20 64.77
C ILE A 138 41.27 0.16 66.01
N ASP A 139 41.52 -0.54 67.12
CA ASP A 139 41.01 -0.17 68.44
C ASP A 139 42.17 -0.07 69.44
N GLY A 140 42.33 1.09 70.08
CA GLY A 140 43.39 1.35 71.06
C GLY A 140 44.84 1.14 70.58
N GLY A 141 45.11 1.20 69.28
CA GLY A 141 46.45 1.00 68.69
C GLY A 141 46.85 -0.45 68.46
N LYS A 142 45.95 -1.42 68.71
CA LYS A 142 46.15 -2.84 68.37
C LYS A 142 45.32 -3.20 67.15
N ILE A 143 45.96 -3.78 66.15
CA ILE A 143 45.31 -4.29 64.94
C ILE A 143 44.62 -5.61 65.29
N ARG A 144 43.29 -5.68 65.15
CA ARG A 144 42.52 -6.90 65.47
C ARG A 144 42.84 -8.08 64.54
N ARG A 145 43.13 -7.78 63.27
CA ARG A 145 43.44 -8.77 62.21
C ARG A 145 44.93 -8.73 61.83
N TRP A 146 45.80 -9.03 62.79
CA TRP A 146 47.27 -8.92 62.63
C TRP A 146 47.85 -9.74 61.46
N TYR A 147 47.20 -10.84 61.06
CA TYR A 147 47.62 -11.70 59.96
C TYR A 147 47.42 -11.08 58.56
N LEU A 148 46.63 -10.01 58.44
CA LEU A 148 46.40 -9.27 57.19
C LEU A 148 47.44 -8.18 56.92
N GLN A 149 48.47 -8.07 57.78
CA GLN A 149 49.60 -7.14 57.66
C GLN A 149 49.22 -5.71 57.21
N PRO A 150 48.37 -4.99 57.96
CA PRO A 150 47.93 -3.66 57.54
C PRO A 150 49.03 -2.59 57.53
N ASP A 151 50.21 -2.89 58.07
CA ASP A 151 51.40 -2.03 58.01
C ASP A 151 52.08 -2.02 56.62
N ASP A 152 51.82 -3.04 55.78
CA ASP A 152 52.28 -3.14 54.38
C ASP A 152 51.08 -3.16 53.41
N ALA A 153 49.93 -2.63 53.85
CA ALA A 153 48.71 -2.73 53.06
C ALA A 153 48.71 -1.79 51.86
N THR A 154 48.36 -2.37 50.72
CA THR A 154 47.96 -1.64 49.52
C THR A 154 46.78 -0.70 49.83
N VAL A 155 46.62 0.36 49.03
CA VAL A 155 45.59 1.42 49.18
C VAL A 155 44.16 0.87 49.35
N PHE A 156 43.91 -0.38 48.93
CA PHE A 156 42.64 -1.08 49.04
C PHE A 156 42.23 -1.49 50.47
N TYR A 157 43.17 -1.63 51.41
CA TYR A 157 42.88 -1.97 52.81
C TYR A 157 43.75 -1.13 53.77
N ASP A 158 43.49 0.18 53.82
CA ASP A 158 44.15 1.09 54.76
C ASP A 158 43.20 1.48 55.91
N PRO A 159 43.37 0.94 57.13
CA PRO A 159 42.54 1.29 58.28
C PRO A 159 42.65 2.76 58.73
N ARG A 160 43.75 3.46 58.39
CA ARG A 160 43.93 4.89 58.71
C ARG A 160 43.16 5.79 57.74
N ARG A 161 42.88 5.30 56.53
CA ARG A 161 42.10 5.99 55.48
C ARG A 161 40.82 5.21 55.13
N ALA A 162 40.06 4.81 56.15
CA ALA A 162 38.85 4.02 56.00
C ALA A 162 37.82 4.54 54.96
N PRO A 163 37.58 5.87 54.80
CA PRO A 163 36.68 6.37 53.74
C PRO A 163 37.21 6.12 52.32
N LEU A 164 38.53 6.20 52.13
CA LEU A 164 39.17 5.97 50.84
C LEU A 164 39.18 4.47 50.51
N ALA A 165 39.47 3.62 51.49
CA ALA A 165 39.35 2.18 51.37
C ALA A 165 37.90 1.73 51.05
N ALA A 166 36.90 2.35 51.70
CA ALA A 166 35.48 2.11 51.40
C ALA A 166 35.11 2.52 49.97
N PHE A 167 35.56 3.68 49.50
CA PHE A 167 35.31 4.13 48.13
C PHE A 167 35.96 3.21 47.08
N LEU A 168 37.20 2.77 47.32
CA LEU A 168 37.85 1.79 46.44
C LEU A 168 37.12 0.45 46.48
N HIS A 169 36.66 -0.01 47.64
CA HIS A 169 35.84 -1.20 47.76
C HIS A 169 34.49 -1.05 47.04
N PHE A 170 33.89 0.14 47.00
CA PHE A 170 32.71 0.43 46.18
C PHE A 170 33.01 0.24 44.70
N LEU A 171 34.12 0.79 44.19
CA LEU A 171 34.53 0.65 42.79
C LEU A 171 34.87 -0.82 42.45
N THR A 172 35.54 -1.54 43.35
CA THR A 172 35.81 -2.97 43.20
C THR A 172 34.52 -3.78 43.22
N GLY A 173 33.55 -3.44 44.07
CA GLY A 173 32.21 -4.05 44.09
C GLY A 173 31.45 -3.81 42.80
N LEU A 174 31.52 -2.59 42.24
CA LEU A 174 30.92 -2.27 40.96
C LEU A 174 31.52 -3.10 39.82
N MET A 175 32.84 -3.27 39.80
CA MET A 175 33.52 -4.12 38.81
C MET A 175 33.16 -5.60 39.00
N LEU A 176 33.18 -6.09 40.24
CA LEU A 176 32.91 -7.49 40.56
C LEU A 176 31.49 -7.87 40.17
N TYR A 177 30.49 -7.04 40.49
CA TYR A 177 29.09 -7.29 40.18
C TYR A 177 28.65 -6.73 38.81
N GLY A 178 29.58 -6.20 38.01
CA GLY A 178 29.28 -5.62 36.69
C GLY A 178 28.64 -6.61 35.71
N TYR A 179 28.81 -7.92 35.92
CA TYR A 179 28.14 -8.97 35.14
C TYR A 179 26.61 -9.02 35.34
N LEU A 180 26.06 -8.36 36.37
CA LEU A 180 24.61 -8.24 36.58
C LEU A 180 23.92 -7.48 35.44
N ILE A 181 24.65 -6.65 34.69
CA ILE A 181 24.14 -5.99 33.49
C ILE A 181 24.55 -6.86 32.30
N PRO A 182 23.65 -7.69 31.75
CA PRO A 182 24.00 -8.62 30.71
C PRO A 182 24.20 -7.88 29.38
N ILE A 183 25.43 -7.49 29.06
CA ILE A 183 25.78 -6.87 27.78
C ILE A 183 25.39 -7.80 26.62
N SER A 184 25.48 -9.12 26.84
CA SER A 184 25.07 -10.13 25.88
C SER A 184 23.59 -10.08 25.52
N LEU A 185 22.70 -9.62 26.43
CA LEU A 185 21.26 -9.57 26.17
C LEU A 185 20.93 -8.68 24.95
N TYR A 186 21.59 -7.53 24.83
CA TYR A 186 21.37 -6.61 23.71
C TYR A 186 21.77 -7.27 22.39
N ILE A 187 22.98 -7.85 22.35
CA ILE A 187 23.53 -8.48 21.15
C ILE A 187 22.68 -9.71 20.75
N SER A 188 22.29 -10.54 21.71
CA SER A 188 21.46 -11.71 21.45
C SER A 188 20.10 -11.33 20.85
N ILE A 189 19.45 -10.29 21.37
CA ILE A 189 18.17 -9.80 20.83
C ILE A 189 18.35 -9.27 19.42
N GLU A 190 19.39 -8.47 19.16
CA GLU A 190 19.68 -7.94 17.81
C GLU A 190 19.91 -9.06 16.80
N ILE A 191 20.67 -10.10 17.17
CA ILE A 191 20.88 -11.27 16.29
C ILE A 191 19.55 -11.97 16.01
N VAL A 192 18.70 -12.18 17.02
CA VAL A 192 17.38 -12.81 16.83
C VAL A 192 16.51 -11.97 15.90
N LYS A 193 16.48 -10.64 16.06
CA LYS A 193 15.73 -9.72 15.19
C LYS A 193 16.19 -9.79 13.74
N VAL A 194 17.50 -9.83 13.51
CA VAL A 194 18.08 -9.97 12.17
C VAL A 194 17.70 -11.32 11.55
N LEU A 195 17.82 -12.42 12.30
CA LEU A 195 17.43 -13.75 11.82
C LEU A 195 15.94 -13.84 11.47
N GLN A 196 15.07 -13.24 12.29
CA GLN A 196 13.63 -13.15 12.00
C GLN A 196 13.35 -12.38 10.70
N SER A 197 14.07 -11.28 10.45
CA SER A 197 13.97 -10.54 9.19
C SER A 197 14.34 -11.41 7.98
N VAL A 198 15.41 -12.21 8.12
CA VAL A 198 15.84 -13.15 7.07
C VAL A 198 14.79 -14.24 6.82
N PHE A 199 14.11 -14.74 7.87
CA PHE A 199 13.04 -15.72 7.70
C PHE A 199 11.81 -15.14 7.01
N ILE A 200 11.39 -13.92 7.37
CA ILE A 200 10.29 -13.21 6.68
C ILE A 200 10.61 -13.05 5.19
N ASN A 201 11.85 -12.72 4.85
CA ASN A 201 12.25 -12.50 3.45
C ASN A 201 12.33 -13.79 2.61
N HIS A 202 12.51 -14.95 3.26
CA HIS A 202 12.60 -16.25 2.60
C HIS A 202 11.31 -17.09 2.73
N ASP A 203 10.23 -16.48 3.22
CA ASP A 203 8.95 -17.16 3.33
C ASP A 203 8.27 -17.28 1.96
N ARG A 204 7.99 -18.53 1.55
CA ARG A 204 7.31 -18.83 0.29
C ARG A 204 5.80 -18.56 0.37
N ASP A 205 5.22 -18.61 1.57
CA ASP A 205 3.79 -18.37 1.77
C ASP A 205 3.45 -16.88 1.65
N MET A 206 4.44 -15.99 1.82
CA MET A 206 4.31 -14.55 1.65
C MET A 206 4.89 -14.04 0.32
N TYR A 207 5.02 -14.91 -0.68
CA TYR A 207 5.49 -14.56 -2.02
C TYR A 207 4.31 -14.27 -2.96
N TYR A 208 4.40 -13.17 -3.71
CA TYR A 208 3.39 -12.80 -4.70
C TYR A 208 3.88 -13.10 -6.12
N GLU A 209 3.28 -14.11 -6.74
CA GLU A 209 3.68 -14.70 -8.02
C GLU A 209 3.50 -13.74 -9.22
N ASP A 210 2.35 -13.07 -9.33
CA ASP A 210 2.02 -12.25 -10.51
C ASP A 210 3.02 -11.11 -10.79
N THR A 211 3.71 -10.61 -9.75
CA THR A 211 4.70 -9.54 -9.90
C THR A 211 6.10 -9.94 -9.48
N ASP A 212 6.33 -11.22 -9.20
CA ASP A 212 7.60 -11.78 -8.71
C ASP A 212 8.16 -10.99 -7.52
N LYS A 213 7.33 -10.82 -6.48
CA LYS A 213 7.68 -10.02 -5.29
C LYS A 213 7.60 -10.85 -4.01
N PRO A 214 8.73 -11.13 -3.35
CA PRO A 214 8.72 -11.68 -2.00
C PRO A 214 8.39 -10.61 -0.96
N ALA A 215 7.92 -11.04 0.21
CA ALA A 215 7.87 -10.18 1.39
C ALA A 215 9.26 -9.63 1.72
N ARG A 216 9.34 -8.33 2.05
CA ARG A 216 10.61 -7.67 2.36
C ARG A 216 10.52 -6.87 3.65
N ALA A 217 11.16 -7.37 4.70
CA ALA A 217 11.39 -6.66 5.94
C ALA A 217 12.45 -5.55 5.72
N ARG A 218 12.00 -4.29 5.67
CA ARG A 218 12.88 -3.11 5.47
C ARG A 218 13.67 -2.73 6.72
N THR A 219 13.19 -3.13 7.90
CA THR A 219 13.79 -2.83 9.20
C THR A 219 13.75 -4.08 10.08
N SER A 220 14.85 -4.44 10.74
CA SER A 220 14.91 -5.57 11.68
C SER A 220 14.31 -5.24 13.06
N ASN A 221 14.23 -3.95 13.42
CA ASN A 221 14.03 -3.54 14.81
C ASN A 221 12.59 -3.70 15.33
N LEU A 222 11.63 -4.00 14.43
CA LEU A 222 10.19 -3.98 14.70
C LEU A 222 9.51 -5.32 14.45
N ASN A 223 10.27 -6.38 14.17
CA ASN A 223 9.72 -7.68 13.80
C ASN A 223 8.82 -8.25 14.90
N GLU A 224 9.19 -8.04 16.16
CA GLU A 224 8.42 -8.47 17.32
C GLU A 224 7.10 -7.71 17.53
N GLU A 225 6.98 -6.49 17.01
CA GLU A 225 5.78 -5.65 17.18
C GLU A 225 4.64 -6.13 16.28
N LEU A 226 4.95 -6.88 15.20
CA LEU A 226 3.95 -7.46 14.31
C LEU A 226 2.99 -8.40 15.06
N GLY A 227 3.47 -9.08 16.10
CA GLY A 227 2.64 -9.92 16.97
C GLY A 227 1.85 -9.16 18.05
N GLN A 228 2.03 -7.84 18.15
CA GLN A 228 1.39 -6.97 19.15
C GLN A 228 0.47 -5.91 18.53
N VAL A 229 0.14 -6.07 17.24
CA VAL A 229 -0.76 -5.16 16.53
C VAL A 229 -2.19 -5.40 17.02
N ASP A 230 -2.80 -4.35 17.56
CA ASP A 230 -4.19 -4.35 18.04
C ASP A 230 -5.15 -3.77 16.98
N THR A 231 -4.75 -2.68 16.32
CA THR A 231 -5.56 -1.98 15.33
C THR A 231 -4.84 -1.97 13.98
N ILE A 232 -5.52 -2.45 12.93
CA ILE A 232 -5.06 -2.35 11.55
C ILE A 232 -5.85 -1.23 10.86
N LEU A 233 -5.14 -0.18 10.43
CA LEU A 233 -5.70 0.86 9.57
C LEU A 233 -5.38 0.48 8.14
N SER A 234 -6.41 0.18 7.35
CA SER A 234 -6.27 -0.20 5.94
C SER A 234 -6.80 0.88 5.04
N ASP A 235 -6.03 1.22 4.01
CA ASP A 235 -6.55 2.00 2.89
C ASP A 235 -7.49 1.12 2.05
N LYS A 236 -8.53 1.72 1.47
CA LYS A 236 -9.44 1.00 0.58
C LYS A 236 -8.74 0.75 -0.75
N THR A 237 -8.21 1.81 -1.35
CA THR A 237 -7.82 1.81 -2.74
C THR A 237 -6.37 1.37 -2.90
N GLY A 238 -6.12 0.34 -3.71
CA GLY A 238 -4.77 -0.21 -3.89
C GLY A 238 -4.27 -1.12 -2.76
N THR A 239 -5.05 -1.27 -1.68
CA THR A 239 -4.79 -2.26 -0.62
C THR A 239 -5.93 -3.28 -0.52
N LEU A 240 -7.17 -2.84 -0.23
CA LEU A 240 -8.32 -3.75 -0.17
C LEU A 240 -8.89 -4.08 -1.55
N THR A 241 -8.79 -3.15 -2.50
CA THR A 241 -9.32 -3.32 -3.86
C THR A 241 -8.21 -3.19 -4.91
N CYS A 242 -8.21 -4.08 -5.92
CA CYS A 242 -7.22 -4.12 -6.99
C CYS A 242 -7.44 -3.09 -8.13
N ASN A 243 -8.32 -2.09 -7.94
CA ASN A 243 -8.70 -1.10 -8.96
C ASN A 243 -9.00 -1.70 -10.34
N SER A 244 -9.60 -2.90 -10.34
CA SER A 244 -10.11 -3.58 -11.51
C SER A 244 -11.59 -3.79 -11.28
N MET A 245 -12.41 -3.27 -12.18
CA MET A 245 -13.85 -3.35 -12.09
C MET A 245 -14.34 -4.38 -13.09
N GLU A 246 -15.20 -5.29 -12.63
CA GLU A 246 -15.69 -6.41 -13.41
C GLU A 246 -17.21 -6.39 -13.46
N PHE A 247 -17.77 -6.64 -14.64
CA PHE A 247 -19.20 -6.87 -14.76
C PHE A 247 -19.54 -8.30 -14.34
N VAL A 248 -20.34 -8.46 -13.27
CA VAL A 248 -20.61 -9.78 -12.65
C VAL A 248 -22.07 -10.22 -12.78
N LYS A 249 -23.01 -9.32 -12.50
CA LYS A 249 -24.46 -9.61 -12.49
C LYS A 249 -25.24 -8.41 -13.02
N CYS A 250 -26.41 -8.65 -13.57
CA CYS A 250 -27.36 -7.61 -13.95
C CYS A 250 -28.79 -8.06 -13.71
N SER A 251 -29.73 -7.11 -13.69
CA SER A 251 -31.15 -7.40 -13.61
C SER A 251 -31.86 -6.69 -14.74
N VAL A 252 -32.52 -7.47 -15.61
CA VAL A 252 -33.24 -6.96 -16.78
C VAL A 252 -34.70 -7.42 -16.69
N ALA A 253 -35.64 -6.48 -16.82
CA ALA A 253 -37.08 -6.76 -16.69
C ALA A 253 -37.48 -7.49 -15.38
N GLY A 254 -36.75 -7.26 -14.29
CA GLY A 254 -36.98 -7.92 -12.99
C GLY A 254 -36.41 -9.34 -12.87
N VAL A 255 -35.73 -9.84 -13.91
CA VAL A 255 -35.02 -11.13 -13.89
C VAL A 255 -33.54 -10.86 -13.63
N ALA A 256 -32.98 -11.53 -12.63
CA ALA A 256 -31.55 -11.47 -12.32
C ALA A 256 -30.76 -12.45 -13.20
N TYR A 257 -29.63 -11.98 -13.72
CA TYR A 257 -28.70 -12.72 -14.56
C TYR A 257 -27.28 -12.62 -14.01
N GLY A 258 -26.50 -13.67 -14.25
CA GLY A 258 -25.12 -13.84 -13.74
C GLY A 258 -25.07 -14.87 -12.62
N ARG A 259 -24.49 -16.03 -12.91
CA ARG A 259 -24.37 -17.17 -11.98
C ARG A 259 -23.05 -17.19 -11.20
N VAL A 260 -22.13 -16.28 -11.50
CA VAL A 260 -20.82 -16.22 -10.83
C VAL A 260 -21.00 -15.87 -9.36
N MET A 261 -20.53 -16.77 -8.49
CA MET A 261 -20.49 -16.52 -7.04
C MET A 261 -19.18 -15.85 -6.66
N THR A 262 -19.28 -14.71 -5.98
CA THR A 262 -18.11 -14.03 -5.42
C THR A 262 -17.61 -14.76 -4.18
N GLU A 263 -16.34 -14.55 -3.81
CA GLU A 263 -15.75 -15.14 -2.60
C GLU A 263 -16.52 -14.73 -1.33
N VAL A 264 -17.05 -13.51 -1.31
CA VAL A 264 -17.90 -12.99 -0.22
C VAL A 264 -19.20 -13.79 -0.12
N GLU A 265 -19.86 -14.07 -1.24
CA GLU A 265 -21.07 -14.91 -1.25
C GLU A 265 -20.78 -16.34 -0.78
N ARG A 266 -19.66 -16.94 -1.24
CA ARG A 266 -19.23 -18.28 -0.81
C ARG A 266 -18.99 -18.33 0.71
N THR A 267 -18.29 -17.35 1.26
CA THR A 267 -17.99 -17.28 2.70
C THR A 267 -19.24 -17.02 3.54
N LEU A 268 -20.18 -16.18 3.07
CA LEU A 268 -21.46 -15.96 3.73
C LEU A 268 -22.35 -17.21 3.73
N ALA A 269 -22.40 -17.96 2.62
CA ALA A 269 -23.12 -19.22 2.53
C ALA A 269 -22.53 -20.26 3.50
N LYS A 270 -21.19 -20.40 3.53
CA LYS A 270 -20.48 -21.25 4.51
C LYS A 270 -20.84 -20.90 5.96
N ARG A 271 -20.92 -19.61 6.31
CA ARG A 271 -21.30 -19.15 7.66
C ARG A 271 -22.75 -19.46 8.02
N LYS A 272 -23.66 -19.45 7.04
CA LYS A 272 -25.08 -19.79 7.25
C LYS A 272 -25.34 -21.28 7.38
N GLY A 273 -24.33 -22.14 7.19
CA GLY A 273 -24.48 -23.60 7.26
C GLY A 273 -25.22 -24.19 6.06
N GLU A 274 -25.46 -23.40 5.02
CA GLU A 274 -25.97 -23.89 3.74
C GLU A 274 -24.84 -24.63 3.04
N ARG A 275 -24.98 -25.95 2.88
CA ARG A 275 -24.10 -26.74 2.03
C ARG A 275 -24.41 -26.38 0.59
N THR A 276 -23.74 -25.37 0.06
CA THR A 276 -23.71 -25.16 -1.38
C THR A 276 -22.85 -26.26 -1.99
N PHE A 277 -23.38 -26.91 -3.04
CA PHE A 277 -22.59 -27.76 -3.91
C PHE A 277 -21.36 -26.95 -4.37
N GLU A 278 -20.18 -27.49 -4.09
CA GLU A 278 -18.95 -27.00 -4.70
C GLU A 278 -19.11 -27.17 -6.21
N VAL A 279 -19.50 -26.11 -6.92
CA VAL A 279 -19.12 -26.00 -8.33
C VAL A 279 -17.64 -25.65 -8.29
N ASP A 280 -16.87 -26.73 -8.20
CA ASP A 280 -15.44 -26.75 -8.37
C ASP A 280 -15.15 -26.18 -9.76
N ASP A 281 -14.52 -25.00 -9.83
CA ASP A 281 -13.99 -24.42 -11.07
C ASP A 281 -12.71 -25.18 -11.50
N SER A 282 -12.50 -26.40 -10.97
CA SER A 282 -11.29 -27.24 -11.14
C SER A 282 -11.55 -28.73 -11.43
N GLN A 283 -12.78 -29.18 -11.73
CA GLN A 283 -13.03 -30.57 -12.16
C GLN A 283 -13.99 -30.67 -13.35
N THR A 284 -13.46 -30.43 -14.55
CA THR A 284 -13.89 -31.18 -15.74
C THR A 284 -13.27 -32.57 -15.66
N ASP A 285 -13.99 -33.54 -15.06
CA ASP A 285 -13.84 -34.96 -15.36
C ASP A 285 -14.92 -35.79 -14.64
N ALA A 286 -16.13 -35.82 -15.21
CA ALA A 286 -17.07 -36.93 -15.05
C ALA A 286 -17.92 -37.07 -16.33
N PRO A 287 -17.96 -38.27 -16.96
CA PRO A 287 -18.55 -38.44 -18.27
C PRO A 287 -20.06 -38.67 -18.17
N GLY A 288 -20.85 -37.78 -18.79
CA GLY A 288 -22.22 -38.11 -19.18
C GLY A 288 -23.25 -37.01 -18.97
N LEU A 289 -23.29 -36.02 -19.88
CA LEU A 289 -24.51 -35.66 -20.60
C LEU A 289 -24.15 -34.71 -21.76
N ASN A 290 -24.55 -35.07 -22.97
CA ASN A 290 -24.30 -34.33 -24.20
C ASN A 290 -24.95 -32.94 -24.17
N GLY A 291 -24.16 -31.91 -24.49
CA GLY A 291 -24.67 -30.57 -24.83
C GLY A 291 -23.60 -29.47 -24.75
N ASN A 292 -22.72 -29.40 -25.75
CA ASN A 292 -21.89 -28.25 -26.15
C ASN A 292 -21.59 -27.18 -25.09
N ILE A 293 -20.72 -27.50 -24.12
CA ILE A 293 -20.01 -26.46 -23.36
C ILE A 293 -18.78 -26.12 -24.19
N VAL A 294 -18.80 -24.96 -24.84
CA VAL A 294 -17.64 -24.39 -25.51
C VAL A 294 -16.62 -24.06 -24.42
N GLU A 295 -15.73 -25.01 -24.16
CA GLU A 295 -14.44 -24.75 -23.51
C GLU A 295 -13.64 -23.77 -24.38
N SER A 296 -12.86 -22.91 -23.72
CA SER A 296 -11.92 -21.92 -24.27
C SER A 296 -12.48 -20.51 -24.49
N GLY A 297 -12.47 -19.72 -23.42
CA GLY A 297 -12.43 -18.27 -23.51
C GLY A 297 -11.26 -17.76 -22.68
N LYS A 298 -10.35 -17.00 -23.30
CA LYS A 298 -9.35 -16.21 -22.55
C LYS A 298 -10.10 -15.39 -21.50
N SER A 299 -9.63 -15.37 -20.26
CA SER A 299 -10.19 -14.47 -19.23
C SER A 299 -10.05 -13.03 -19.72
N VAL A 300 -11.17 -12.39 -20.07
CA VAL A 300 -11.20 -11.00 -20.53
C VAL A 300 -11.16 -10.11 -19.30
N LYS A 301 -10.13 -9.27 -19.23
CA LYS A 301 -9.99 -8.32 -18.12
C LYS A 301 -11.20 -7.40 -18.06
N GLY A 302 -11.84 -7.30 -16.89
CA GLY A 302 -13.04 -6.48 -16.68
C GLY A 302 -14.37 -7.19 -16.96
N PHE A 303 -14.35 -8.48 -17.29
CA PHE A 303 -15.54 -9.28 -17.55
C PHE A 303 -15.55 -10.55 -16.70
N ASN A 304 -16.55 -10.67 -15.83
CA ASN A 304 -16.74 -11.85 -14.97
C ASN A 304 -18.22 -12.20 -14.85
N PHE A 305 -18.91 -12.17 -15.99
CA PHE A 305 -20.32 -12.50 -16.11
C PHE A 305 -20.46 -13.82 -16.86
N ARG A 306 -21.13 -14.79 -16.24
CA ARG A 306 -21.44 -16.08 -16.86
C ARG A 306 -22.92 -16.39 -16.63
N ASP A 307 -23.68 -16.42 -17.72
CA ASP A 307 -25.07 -16.89 -17.72
C ASP A 307 -25.40 -17.49 -19.09
N GLU A 308 -25.69 -18.80 -19.11
CA GLU A 308 -26.03 -19.56 -20.33
C GLU A 308 -27.24 -18.98 -21.07
N ARG A 309 -28.11 -18.27 -20.36
CA ARG A 309 -29.33 -17.66 -20.90
C ARG A 309 -29.08 -16.46 -21.80
N ILE A 310 -28.01 -15.70 -21.52
CA ILE A 310 -27.72 -14.45 -22.22
C ILE A 310 -26.53 -14.60 -23.16
N MET A 311 -25.50 -15.34 -22.75
CA MET A 311 -24.24 -15.43 -23.48
C MET A 311 -24.41 -16.14 -24.84
N ASN A 312 -23.44 -15.92 -25.74
CA ASN A 312 -23.39 -16.58 -27.06
C ASN A 312 -24.65 -16.37 -27.92
N GLY A 313 -25.30 -15.21 -27.81
CA GLY A 313 -26.52 -14.89 -28.56
C GLY A 313 -27.78 -15.61 -28.07
N GLN A 314 -27.72 -16.35 -26.96
CA GLN A 314 -28.89 -17.04 -26.40
C GLN A 314 -29.94 -16.09 -25.83
N TRP A 315 -29.58 -14.82 -25.59
CA TRP A 315 -30.52 -13.79 -25.14
C TRP A 315 -31.74 -13.60 -26.04
N VAL A 316 -31.67 -14.02 -27.31
CA VAL A 316 -32.79 -14.00 -28.26
C VAL A 316 -33.91 -14.96 -27.84
N ASN A 317 -33.57 -16.06 -27.15
CA ASN A 317 -34.51 -17.10 -26.71
C ASN A 317 -35.17 -16.80 -25.36
N GLU A 318 -34.67 -15.80 -24.62
CA GLU A 318 -35.20 -15.44 -23.30
C GLU A 318 -36.53 -14.67 -23.41
N PRO A 319 -37.41 -14.81 -22.40
CA PRO A 319 -38.60 -13.97 -22.30
C PRO A 319 -38.18 -12.51 -22.14
N HIS A 320 -38.76 -11.62 -22.96
CA HIS A 320 -38.39 -10.20 -23.08
C HIS A 320 -37.04 -9.94 -23.75
N SER A 321 -36.68 -10.72 -24.78
CA SER A 321 -35.48 -10.52 -25.59
C SER A 321 -35.36 -9.10 -26.17
N ASP A 322 -36.48 -8.42 -26.45
CA ASP A 322 -36.51 -7.02 -26.89
C ASP A 322 -36.00 -6.04 -25.81
N VAL A 323 -36.28 -6.32 -24.54
CA VAL A 323 -35.80 -5.53 -23.41
C VAL A 323 -34.33 -5.82 -23.14
N ILE A 324 -33.91 -7.08 -23.27
CA ILE A 324 -32.50 -7.48 -23.12
C ILE A 324 -31.65 -6.84 -24.22
N GLN A 325 -32.12 -6.84 -25.46
CA GLN A 325 -31.48 -6.18 -26.58
C GLN A 325 -31.30 -4.68 -26.31
N LYS A 326 -32.37 -3.98 -25.90
CA LYS A 326 -32.31 -2.55 -25.56
C LYS A 326 -31.38 -2.28 -24.39
N PHE A 327 -31.36 -3.15 -23.37
CA PHE A 327 -30.49 -3.01 -22.21
C PHE A 327 -29.02 -3.00 -22.61
N PHE A 328 -28.56 -4.03 -23.33
CA PHE A 328 -27.17 -4.12 -23.76
C PHE A 328 -26.82 -3.08 -24.84
N ARG A 329 -27.77 -2.72 -25.72
CA ARG A 329 -27.59 -1.63 -26.68
C ARG A 329 -27.39 -0.28 -25.98
N VAL A 330 -28.16 0.02 -24.94
CA VAL A 330 -27.96 1.24 -24.13
C VAL A 330 -26.61 1.20 -23.42
N LEU A 331 -26.21 0.04 -22.88
CA LEU A 331 -24.92 -0.14 -22.24
C LEU A 331 -23.73 0.12 -23.20
N ALA A 332 -23.90 -0.24 -24.47
CA ALA A 332 -22.91 -0.04 -25.54
C ALA A 332 -22.94 1.34 -26.21
N ILE A 333 -23.88 2.23 -25.85
CA ILE A 333 -24.02 3.57 -26.48
C ILE A 333 -23.89 4.69 -25.44
N CYS A 334 -24.38 4.47 -24.22
CA CYS A 334 -24.40 5.48 -23.16
C CYS A 334 -23.11 5.43 -22.33
N HIS A 335 -21.98 5.78 -22.95
CA HIS A 335 -20.67 5.85 -22.29
C HIS A 335 -19.76 6.88 -22.97
N THR A 336 -18.62 7.17 -22.33
CA THR A 336 -17.57 8.04 -22.91
C THR A 336 -16.32 7.28 -23.34
N ALA A 337 -16.34 5.95 -23.27
CA ALA A 337 -15.23 5.09 -23.65
C ALA A 337 -14.84 5.26 -25.13
N ILE A 338 -13.53 5.21 -25.40
CA ILE A 338 -12.91 5.29 -26.71
C ILE A 338 -12.43 3.88 -27.11
N PRO A 339 -12.74 3.39 -28.31
CA PRO A 339 -12.26 2.10 -28.78
C PRO A 339 -10.82 2.26 -29.29
N ASP A 340 -9.91 1.47 -28.73
CA ASP A 340 -8.54 1.31 -29.20
C ASP A 340 -8.45 -0.02 -29.95
N VAL A 341 -8.27 0.04 -31.25
CA VAL A 341 -8.25 -1.14 -32.13
C VAL A 341 -6.81 -1.56 -32.32
N ASN A 342 -6.46 -2.74 -31.80
CA ASN A 342 -5.14 -3.30 -32.01
C ASN A 342 -5.01 -3.77 -33.48
N GLU A 343 -4.16 -3.09 -34.25
CA GLU A 343 -3.99 -3.32 -35.69
C GLU A 343 -3.49 -4.73 -36.03
N GLU A 344 -2.78 -5.41 -35.12
CA GLU A 344 -2.20 -6.73 -35.36
C GLU A 344 -3.18 -7.87 -35.07
N THR A 345 -4.05 -7.71 -34.06
CA THR A 345 -4.96 -8.76 -33.58
C THR A 345 -6.41 -8.53 -33.98
N GLY A 346 -6.77 -7.31 -34.37
CA GLY A 346 -8.15 -6.89 -34.58
C GLY A 346 -8.97 -6.85 -33.28
N GLU A 347 -8.34 -7.01 -32.11
CA GLU A 347 -9.01 -6.93 -30.82
C GLU A 347 -9.23 -5.46 -30.43
N ILE A 348 -10.44 -5.13 -29.96
CA ILE A 348 -10.82 -3.77 -29.56
C ILE A 348 -10.72 -3.66 -28.04
N SER A 349 -9.75 -2.93 -27.54
CA SER A 349 -9.72 -2.48 -26.14
C SER A 349 -10.54 -1.19 -25.97
N TYR A 350 -11.00 -0.92 -24.75
CA TYR A 350 -11.72 0.30 -24.44
C TYR A 350 -10.98 1.11 -23.40
N GLU A 351 -10.67 2.36 -23.72
CA GLU A 351 -10.15 3.34 -22.77
C GLU A 351 -11.28 4.23 -22.29
N ALA A 352 -11.48 4.35 -20.98
CA ALA A 352 -12.53 5.17 -20.40
C ALA A 352 -12.00 6.02 -19.23
N GLU A 353 -12.72 7.10 -18.89
CA GLU A 353 -12.39 7.94 -17.73
C GLU A 353 -12.61 7.18 -16.41
N SER A 354 -13.64 6.33 -16.37
CA SER A 354 -13.94 5.44 -15.25
C SER A 354 -13.74 3.97 -15.65
N PRO A 355 -13.10 3.15 -14.80
CA PRO A 355 -13.01 1.70 -15.04
C PRO A 355 -14.38 1.01 -15.06
N ASP A 356 -15.41 1.59 -14.44
CA ASP A 356 -16.76 1.06 -14.43
C ASP A 356 -17.39 1.12 -15.82
N GLU A 357 -17.24 2.26 -16.51
CA GLU A 357 -17.71 2.44 -17.88
C GLU A 357 -17.01 1.45 -18.81
N ALA A 358 -15.70 1.28 -18.67
CA ALA A 358 -14.96 0.29 -19.45
C ALA A 358 -15.52 -1.13 -19.24
N ALA A 359 -15.78 -1.55 -18.00
CA ALA A 359 -16.34 -2.86 -17.69
C ALA A 359 -17.73 -3.06 -18.33
N PHE A 360 -18.57 -2.02 -18.38
CA PHE A 360 -19.87 -2.07 -19.04
C PHE A 360 -19.79 -2.23 -20.55
N VAL A 361 -18.90 -1.49 -21.21
CA VAL A 361 -18.71 -1.60 -22.66
C VAL A 361 -18.11 -2.96 -23.04
N ILE A 362 -17.15 -3.46 -22.23
CA ILE A 362 -16.60 -4.81 -22.40
C ILE A 362 -17.72 -5.85 -22.24
N ALA A 363 -18.58 -5.72 -21.23
CA ALA A 363 -19.70 -6.66 -21.04
C ALA A 363 -20.67 -6.65 -22.23
N ALA A 364 -20.99 -5.48 -22.77
CA ALA A 364 -21.83 -5.39 -23.96
C ALA A 364 -21.18 -6.07 -25.17
N ARG A 365 -19.87 -5.89 -25.38
CA ARG A 365 -19.08 -6.55 -26.42
C ARG A 365 -19.17 -8.07 -26.31
N GLU A 366 -18.96 -8.62 -25.12
CA GLU A 366 -18.98 -10.08 -24.89
C GLU A 366 -20.37 -10.71 -25.10
N VAL A 367 -21.44 -9.94 -24.89
CA VAL A 367 -22.82 -10.40 -25.18
C VAL A 367 -23.17 -10.27 -26.67
N GLY A 368 -22.37 -9.54 -27.46
CA GLY A 368 -22.51 -9.40 -28.91
C GLY A 368 -22.89 -7.99 -29.40
N PHE A 369 -22.79 -6.99 -28.54
CA PHE A 369 -23.00 -5.56 -28.84
C PHE A 369 -21.64 -4.85 -28.80
N GLN A 370 -20.91 -4.91 -29.90
CA GLN A 370 -19.52 -4.45 -29.97
C GLN A 370 -19.43 -3.02 -30.50
N PHE A 371 -19.10 -2.08 -29.63
CA PHE A 371 -18.81 -0.70 -30.01
C PHE A 371 -17.44 -0.63 -30.70
N PHE A 372 -17.36 0.00 -31.88
CA PHE A 372 -16.12 0.02 -32.68
C PHE A 372 -15.71 1.40 -33.20
N GLY A 373 -16.58 2.41 -33.10
CA GLY A 373 -16.19 3.75 -33.53
C GLY A 373 -17.21 4.81 -33.17
N SER A 374 -16.74 6.02 -32.90
CA SER A 374 -17.55 7.20 -32.66
C SER A 374 -17.07 8.37 -33.51
N SER A 375 -18.00 9.08 -34.14
CA SER A 375 -17.77 10.38 -34.78
C SER A 375 -18.36 11.51 -33.92
N GLN A 376 -18.20 12.77 -34.33
CA GLN A 376 -18.79 13.91 -33.60
C GLN A 376 -20.32 13.86 -33.51
N THR A 377 -20.98 13.11 -34.40
CA THR A 377 -22.45 13.08 -34.53
C THR A 377 -23.05 11.68 -34.50
N SER A 378 -22.23 10.62 -34.50
CA SER A 378 -22.72 9.24 -34.56
C SER A 378 -21.86 8.27 -33.73
N ILE A 379 -22.49 7.22 -33.23
CA ILE A 379 -21.85 6.08 -32.57
C ILE A 379 -22.13 4.85 -33.45
N SER A 380 -21.11 4.06 -33.71
CA SER A 380 -21.16 2.87 -34.57
C SER A 380 -20.99 1.60 -33.72
N LEU A 381 -21.91 0.65 -33.88
CA LEU A 381 -22.03 -0.55 -33.07
C LEU A 381 -22.23 -1.76 -33.99
N HIS A 382 -21.47 -2.83 -33.77
CA HIS A 382 -21.79 -4.14 -34.34
C HIS A 382 -22.76 -4.87 -33.41
N GLU A 383 -23.90 -5.31 -33.95
CA GLU A 383 -24.93 -6.01 -33.21
C GLU A 383 -25.34 -7.30 -33.92
N LEU A 384 -25.65 -8.35 -33.17
CA LEU A 384 -26.28 -9.55 -33.72
C LEU A 384 -27.73 -9.25 -34.08
N ASP A 385 -28.08 -9.39 -35.35
CA ASP A 385 -29.47 -9.29 -35.79
C ASP A 385 -30.24 -10.56 -35.36
N PRO A 386 -31.28 -10.43 -34.52
CA PRO A 386 -32.04 -11.58 -34.01
C PRO A 386 -32.79 -12.34 -35.11
N VAL A 387 -32.98 -11.76 -36.30
CA VAL A 387 -33.70 -12.39 -37.43
C VAL A 387 -32.78 -13.15 -38.36
N SER A 388 -31.62 -12.58 -38.71
CA SER A 388 -30.66 -13.19 -39.65
C SER A 388 -29.56 -14.01 -38.96
N GLY A 389 -29.35 -13.83 -37.65
CA GLY A 389 -28.25 -14.46 -36.91
C GLY A 389 -26.86 -13.97 -37.33
N GLN A 390 -26.78 -12.91 -38.15
CA GLN A 390 -25.53 -12.32 -38.62
C GLN A 390 -25.21 -11.04 -37.82
N LYS A 391 -23.92 -10.70 -37.72
CA LYS A 391 -23.49 -9.40 -37.19
C LYS A 391 -23.81 -8.33 -38.22
N VAL A 392 -24.57 -7.32 -37.81
CA VAL A 392 -24.97 -6.16 -38.59
C VAL A 392 -24.27 -4.91 -38.02
N ASN A 393 -23.99 -3.95 -38.90
CA ASN A 393 -23.28 -2.70 -38.60
C ASN A 393 -24.23 -1.54 -38.29
#